data_AF-A1VJW4-F1
#
_entry.id   AF-A1VJW4-F1
#
_cell.length_a   1.000
_cell.length_b   1.000
_cell.length_c   1.000
_cell.angle_alpha   90.00
_cell.angle_beta   90.00
_cell.angle_gamma   90.00
#
_symmetry.space_group_name_H-M   'P 1'
#
loop_
_entity.id
_entity.type
_entity.pdbx_description
1 polymer ?
#
loop_
_entity_poly.entity_id
_entity_poly.type
_entity_poly.pdbx_seq_one_letter_code
_entity_poly.pdbx_strand_id
1 'polypeptide(L)'
;MACTADARLRHTGPPSKIFPRFSYMLRTLAFSLTVLAGTSVLANTACPQHFAAGQRPVVTNPKMQPRTQELCFKAFAVLHSGLSRTPLYAAEHLTRQNMKNAAKLSRKDSFHAEDALPEGDRAELSDYERSGYDRGHLQYPVKNILIS
;
A
#
# COMPACT_ATOMS: atom_id res chain seq x y z
N MET A 1 77.25 52.60 14.35
CA MET A 1 76.36 52.48 15.51
C MET A 1 76.17 50.98 15.77
N ALA A 2 76.90 50.43 16.74
CA ALA A 2 76.82 49.04 17.18
C ALA A 2 76.32 48.99 18.63
N CYS A 3 75.94 47.78 19.09
CA CYS A 3 75.40 47.34 20.40
C CYS A 3 73.92 46.94 20.31
N THR A 4 73.52 45.66 20.20
CA THR A 4 73.61 44.48 21.11
C THR A 4 72.87 44.61 22.44
N ALA A 5 72.04 43.58 22.70
CA ALA A 5 71.60 43.05 24.00
C ALA A 5 70.65 43.95 24.83
N ASP A 6 69.74 43.49 25.67
CA ASP A 6 69.17 42.21 26.13
C ASP A 6 68.22 42.68 27.25
N ALA A 7 66.99 42.17 27.36
CA ALA A 7 66.38 42.04 28.68
C ALA A 7 65.17 41.10 28.68
N ARG A 8 65.45 39.88 29.13
CA ARG A 8 64.70 39.13 30.16
C ARG A 8 63.21 38.87 29.94
N LEU A 9 62.99 37.61 29.56
CA LEU A 9 61.93 36.74 30.07
C LEU A 9 61.67 36.95 31.58
N ARG A 10 60.39 37.13 31.94
CA ARG A 10 59.85 36.71 33.24
C ARG A 10 58.54 35.97 33.03
N HIS A 11 58.62 34.66 33.22
CA HIS A 11 57.48 33.80 33.53
C HIS A 11 56.98 34.11 34.94
N THR A 12 55.73 34.55 35.05
CA THR A 12 54.93 34.39 36.27
C THR A 12 53.49 34.11 35.85
N GLY A 13 53.12 32.82 35.79
CA GLY A 13 51.74 32.42 35.61
C GLY A 13 50.94 32.58 36.92
N PRO A 14 49.66 32.98 36.87
CA PRO A 14 48.73 32.80 37.97
C PRO A 14 47.94 31.49 37.85
N PRO A 15 47.43 30.96 38.98
CA PRO A 15 47.10 29.55 39.17
C PRO A 15 45.86 29.06 38.40
N SER A 16 45.90 27.78 38.06
CA SER A 16 44.83 26.98 37.48
C SER A 16 43.55 27.08 38.32
N LYS A 17 42.51 27.71 37.75
CA LYS A 17 41.17 27.65 38.31
C LYS A 17 40.58 26.27 38.04
N ILE A 18 40.55 25.46 39.08
CA ILE A 18 39.76 24.24 39.20
C ILE A 18 38.30 24.67 39.13
N PHE A 19 37.71 24.61 37.93
CA PHE A 19 36.26 24.72 37.77
C PHE A 19 35.66 23.31 37.68
N PRO A 20 34.61 23.02 38.48
CA PRO A 20 34.09 21.68 38.66
C PRO A 20 33.36 21.18 37.40
N ARG A 21 33.60 19.91 37.04
CA ARG A 21 32.99 19.16 35.94
C ARG A 21 31.49 18.84 36.17
N PHE A 22 30.73 19.76 36.76
CA PHE A 22 29.43 19.44 37.37
C PHE A 22 28.27 20.35 36.89
N SER A 23 28.24 20.69 35.60
CA SER A 23 27.09 21.43 35.02
C SER A 23 26.63 20.94 33.64
N TYR A 24 27.10 19.77 33.20
CA TYR A 24 26.70 19.18 31.91
C TYR A 24 26.06 17.79 32.06
N MET A 25 25.36 17.53 33.17
CA MET A 25 24.63 16.26 33.35
C MET A 25 23.16 16.43 33.71
N LEU A 26 22.54 17.57 33.38
CA LEU A 26 21.08 17.74 33.56
C LEU A 26 20.44 18.60 32.45
N ARG A 27 20.93 18.48 31.20
CA ARG A 27 20.31 19.10 30.02
C ARG A 27 20.10 18.14 28.85
N THR A 28 20.15 16.83 29.09
CA THR A 28 19.98 15.78 28.06
C THR A 28 18.89 14.78 28.42
N LEU A 29 17.80 15.23 29.07
CA LEU A 29 16.66 14.35 29.41
C LEU A 29 15.31 14.92 28.98
N ALA A 30 15.30 15.84 28.02
CA ALA A 30 14.08 16.48 27.55
C ALA A 30 14.12 16.71 26.05
N PHE A 31 14.37 15.68 25.25
CA PHE A 31 13.95 15.64 23.85
C PHE A 31 14.06 14.21 23.35
N SER A 32 13.10 13.75 22.55
CA SER A 32 13.01 12.42 21.91
C SER A 32 12.18 11.36 22.62
N LEU A 33 10.95 11.72 23.04
CA LEU A 33 9.82 10.78 22.93
C LEU A 33 9.01 11.18 21.70
N THR A 34 9.60 11.07 20.52
CA THR A 34 8.84 11.09 19.27
C THR A 34 8.12 9.75 19.15
N VAL A 35 6.85 9.76 19.52
CA VAL A 35 5.90 8.68 19.29
C VAL A 35 6.02 8.23 17.84
N LEU A 36 6.41 6.97 17.63
CA LEU A 36 6.37 6.31 16.34
C LEU A 36 4.90 6.04 15.99
N ALA A 37 4.18 7.07 15.53
CA ALA A 37 2.87 6.90 14.93
C ALA A 37 3.07 6.18 13.59
N GLY A 38 3.09 4.85 13.63
CA GLY A 38 3.05 4.03 12.42
C GLY A 38 1.77 4.37 11.65
N THR A 39 1.90 5.02 10.50
CA THR A 39 0.78 5.24 9.60
C THR A 39 0.35 3.88 9.05
N SER A 40 -0.65 3.26 9.69
CA SER A 40 -1.33 2.12 9.08
C SER A 40 -1.96 2.63 7.78
N VAL A 41 -1.47 2.13 6.64
CA VAL A 41 -2.15 2.34 5.36
C VAL A 41 -3.42 1.51 5.42
N LEU A 42 -4.48 2.07 5.98
CA LEU A 42 -5.81 1.50 5.87
C LEU A 42 -6.15 1.52 4.39
N ALA A 43 -6.27 0.32 3.81
CA ALA A 43 -6.71 0.16 2.44
C ALA A 43 -8.20 0.48 2.39
N ASN A 44 -8.52 1.76 2.20
CA ASN A 44 -9.90 2.22 2.09
C ASN A 44 -10.54 1.61 0.83
N THR A 45 -11.82 1.25 0.92
CA THR A 45 -12.58 0.57 -0.14
C THR A 45 -13.96 1.20 -0.28
N ALA A 46 -14.48 1.29 -1.50
CA ALA A 46 -15.83 1.74 -1.77
C ALA A 46 -16.90 0.65 -1.52
N CYS A 47 -16.49 -0.60 -1.27
CA CYS A 47 -17.38 -1.73 -1.02
C CYS A 47 -16.93 -2.60 0.17
N PRO A 48 -16.89 -2.04 1.40
CA PRO A 48 -16.39 -2.73 2.59
C PRO A 48 -17.19 -4.00 2.94
N GLN A 49 -18.46 -4.09 2.54
CA GLN A 49 -19.32 -5.24 2.80
C GLN A 49 -18.80 -6.57 2.23
N HIS A 50 -17.89 -6.51 1.26
CA HIS A 50 -17.32 -7.69 0.59
C HIS A 50 -16.01 -8.17 1.23
N PHE A 51 -15.42 -7.39 2.13
CA PHE A 51 -14.12 -7.65 2.71
C PHE A 51 -14.20 -8.01 4.20
N ALA A 52 -13.31 -8.88 4.64
CA ALA A 52 -13.15 -9.18 6.07
C ALA A 52 -12.80 -7.89 6.82
N ALA A 53 -13.53 -7.60 7.90
CA ALA A 53 -13.41 -6.35 8.68
C ALA A 53 -13.52 -5.06 7.84
N GLY A 54 -14.11 -5.11 6.63
CA GLY A 54 -14.22 -3.95 5.75
C GLY A 54 -12.89 -3.49 5.14
N GLN A 55 -11.82 -4.31 5.21
CA GLN A 55 -10.49 -3.92 4.77
C GLN A 55 -10.05 -4.74 3.55
N ARG A 56 -9.73 -4.06 2.45
CA ARG A 56 -9.25 -4.72 1.24
C ARG A 56 -7.75 -5.09 1.33
N PRO A 57 -7.29 -6.11 0.58
CA PRO A 57 -5.86 -6.40 0.46
C PRO A 57 -5.04 -5.20 -0.06
N VAL A 58 -3.83 -5.04 0.47
CA VAL A 58 -2.84 -4.08 -0.03
C VAL A 58 -1.95 -4.78 -1.05
N VAL A 59 -1.81 -4.19 -2.24
CA VAL A 59 -0.87 -4.69 -3.25
C VAL A 59 0.55 -4.30 -2.83
N THR A 60 1.33 -5.27 -2.36
CA THR A 60 2.69 -5.03 -1.86
C THR A 60 3.75 -4.98 -2.95
N ASN A 61 3.51 -5.60 -4.11
CA ASN A 61 4.42 -5.56 -5.25
C ASN A 61 4.26 -4.24 -6.03
N PRO A 62 5.25 -3.33 -6.04
CA PRO A 62 5.13 -2.04 -6.71
C PRO A 62 4.92 -2.17 -8.22
N LYS A 63 5.34 -3.27 -8.85
CA LYS A 63 5.13 -3.50 -10.28
C LYS A 63 3.66 -3.73 -10.64
N MET A 64 2.84 -4.14 -9.69
CA MET A 64 1.43 -4.46 -9.89
C MET A 64 0.49 -3.35 -9.41
N GLN A 65 1.01 -2.29 -8.79
CA GLN A 65 0.21 -1.15 -8.30
C GLN A 65 -0.29 -0.21 -9.41
N PRO A 66 0.49 0.09 -10.47
CA PRO A 66 0.03 1.00 -11.53
C PRO A 66 -1.21 0.46 -12.23
N ARG A 67 -2.08 1.37 -12.68
CA ARG A 67 -3.31 1.04 -13.45
C ARG A 67 -4.19 0.01 -12.74
N THR A 68 -4.28 0.11 -11.41
CA THR A 68 -5.23 -0.68 -10.63
C THR A 68 -6.53 0.08 -10.43
N GLN A 69 -7.66 -0.63 -10.57
CA GLN A 69 -9.00 -0.04 -10.37
C GLN A 69 -9.86 -0.97 -9.54
N GLU A 70 -10.41 -0.45 -8.45
CA GLU A 70 -11.42 -1.17 -7.66
C GLU A 70 -12.77 -1.10 -8.38
N LEU A 71 -13.40 -2.26 -8.56
CA LEU A 71 -14.74 -2.41 -9.11
C LEU A 71 -15.65 -3.00 -8.04
N CYS A 72 -16.72 -2.30 -7.72
CA CYS A 72 -17.70 -2.70 -6.71
C CYS A 72 -18.99 -3.18 -7.37
N PHE A 73 -19.23 -4.49 -7.33
CA PHE A 73 -20.50 -5.07 -7.75
C PHE A 73 -21.40 -5.35 -6.55
N LYS A 74 -22.66 -5.68 -6.81
CA LYS A 74 -23.63 -5.99 -5.74
C LYS A 74 -23.21 -7.17 -4.86
N ALA A 75 -22.57 -8.17 -5.45
CA ALA A 75 -22.26 -9.44 -4.76
C ALA A 75 -20.77 -9.65 -4.46
N PHE A 76 -19.89 -8.89 -5.10
CA PHE A 76 -18.44 -9.03 -4.95
C PHE A 76 -17.71 -7.73 -5.28
N ALA A 77 -16.47 -7.61 -4.83
CA ALA A 77 -15.52 -6.58 -5.22
C ALA A 77 -14.38 -7.18 -6.05
N VAL A 78 -13.77 -6.40 -6.93
CA VAL A 78 -12.60 -6.80 -7.72
C VAL A 78 -11.57 -5.69 -7.66
N LEU A 79 -10.29 -6.05 -7.51
CA LEU A 79 -9.20 -5.14 -7.86
C LEU A 79 -8.64 -5.55 -9.21
N HIS A 80 -8.91 -4.75 -10.22
CA HIS A 80 -8.49 -4.98 -11.60
C HIS A 80 -7.08 -4.44 -11.84
N SER A 81 -6.29 -5.13 -12.68
CA SER A 81 -5.00 -4.63 -13.17
C SER A 81 -5.09 -4.37 -14.68
N GLY A 82 -4.98 -3.11 -15.08
CA GLY A 82 -4.89 -2.70 -16.48
C GLY A 82 -3.57 -3.12 -17.15
N LEU A 83 -2.55 -3.52 -16.38
CA LEU A 83 -1.29 -4.02 -16.92
C LEU A 83 -1.44 -5.41 -17.53
N SER A 84 -2.14 -6.30 -16.83
CA SER A 84 -2.39 -7.67 -17.26
C SER A 84 -3.76 -7.84 -17.92
N ARG A 85 -4.63 -6.81 -17.85
CA ARG A 85 -6.05 -6.87 -18.22
C ARG A 85 -6.82 -7.95 -17.46
N THR A 86 -6.29 -8.34 -16.31
CA THR A 86 -6.88 -9.33 -15.43
C THR A 86 -6.92 -8.77 -14.01
N PRO A 87 -7.83 -9.24 -13.17
CA PRO A 87 -7.84 -8.88 -11.78
C PRO A 87 -6.71 -9.50 -10.97
N LEU A 88 -6.27 -8.72 -9.99
CA LEU A 88 -5.32 -9.15 -8.98
C LEU A 88 -6.00 -10.01 -7.90
N TYR A 89 -7.25 -9.69 -7.58
CA TYR A 89 -8.10 -10.49 -6.71
C TYR A 89 -9.59 -10.16 -6.90
N ALA A 90 -10.45 -11.07 -6.45
CA ALA A 90 -11.86 -10.81 -6.15
C ALA A 90 -12.12 -11.05 -4.66
N ALA A 91 -13.09 -10.33 -4.08
CA ALA A 91 -13.50 -10.48 -2.70
C ALA A 91 -15.01 -10.62 -2.59
N GLU A 92 -15.44 -11.58 -1.78
CA GLU A 92 -16.83 -11.94 -1.56
C GLU A 92 -17.08 -12.23 -0.09
N HIS A 93 -18.20 -11.73 0.42
CA HIS A 93 -18.70 -12.13 1.72
C HIS A 93 -19.79 -13.19 1.54
N LEU A 94 -19.40 -14.46 1.63
CA LEU A 94 -20.33 -15.59 1.48
C LEU A 94 -21.15 -15.81 2.75
N THR A 95 -22.47 -15.86 2.59
CA THR A 95 -23.44 -16.17 3.65
C THR A 95 -24.28 -17.36 3.21
N ARG A 96 -24.85 -18.12 4.14
CA ARG A 96 -25.75 -19.23 3.75
C ARG A 96 -26.90 -18.74 2.87
N GLN A 97 -27.39 -17.54 3.14
CA GLN A 97 -28.51 -16.96 2.39
C GLN A 97 -28.11 -16.59 0.95
N ASN A 98 -26.96 -15.92 0.75
CA ASN A 98 -26.55 -15.54 -0.61
C ASN A 98 -26.17 -16.77 -1.46
N MET A 99 -25.59 -17.81 -0.87
CA MET A 99 -25.34 -19.08 -1.55
C MET A 99 -26.64 -19.76 -2.00
N LYS A 100 -27.65 -19.81 -1.12
CA LYS A 100 -28.98 -20.33 -1.47
C LYS A 100 -29.68 -19.51 -2.54
N ASN A 101 -29.51 -18.19 -2.54
CA ASN A 101 -30.09 -17.31 -3.55
C ASN A 101 -29.41 -17.51 -4.90
N ALA A 102 -28.08 -17.59 -4.91
CA ALA A 102 -27.31 -17.73 -6.12
C ALA A 102 -27.51 -19.11 -6.78
N ALA A 103 -27.73 -20.17 -6.00
CA ALA A 103 -28.11 -21.49 -6.51
C ALA A 103 -29.45 -21.51 -7.28
N LYS A 104 -30.29 -20.49 -7.13
CA LYS A 104 -31.56 -20.33 -7.87
C LYS A 104 -31.38 -19.58 -9.19
N LEU A 105 -30.23 -18.95 -9.40
CA LEU A 105 -29.94 -18.22 -10.63
C LEU A 105 -29.51 -19.21 -11.72
N SER A 106 -30.13 -19.10 -12.89
CA SER A 106 -29.64 -19.80 -14.08
C SER A 106 -28.35 -19.12 -14.54
N ARG A 107 -27.27 -19.90 -14.69
CA ARG A 107 -26.05 -19.41 -15.32
C ARG A 107 -26.37 -19.04 -16.78
N LYS A 108 -26.10 -17.79 -17.13
CA LYS A 108 -26.06 -17.35 -18.53
C LYS A 108 -24.61 -17.14 -18.88
N ASP A 109 -24.08 -17.84 -19.88
CA ASP A 109 -22.68 -17.66 -20.33
C ASP A 109 -22.51 -16.39 -21.20
N SER A 110 -22.94 -15.24 -20.67
CA SER A 110 -22.91 -13.94 -21.34
C SER A 110 -21.74 -13.09 -20.85
N PHE A 111 -20.54 -13.52 -21.19
CA PHE A 111 -19.31 -12.76 -20.91
C PHE A 111 -19.30 -11.44 -21.68
N HIS A 112 -18.77 -10.40 -21.04
CA HIS A 112 -18.58 -9.07 -21.64
C HIS A 112 -17.31 -8.42 -21.08
N ALA A 113 -16.73 -7.52 -21.87
CA ALA A 113 -15.76 -6.56 -21.36
C ALA A 113 -16.46 -5.62 -20.38
N GLU A 114 -15.79 -5.25 -19.30
CA GLU A 114 -16.39 -4.37 -18.29
C GLU A 114 -16.22 -2.91 -18.71
N ASP A 115 -17.34 -2.23 -18.96
CA ASP A 115 -17.37 -0.85 -19.48
C ASP A 115 -16.90 0.21 -18.45
N ALA A 116 -16.85 -0.15 -17.16
CA ALA A 116 -16.28 0.72 -16.13
C ALA A 116 -14.74 0.86 -16.23
N LEU A 117 -14.09 -0.01 -17.02
CA LEU A 117 -12.66 0.01 -17.27
C LEU A 117 -12.35 0.69 -18.62
N PRO A 118 -11.22 1.42 -18.74
CA PRO A 118 -10.74 1.88 -20.04
C PRO A 118 -10.53 0.71 -21.02
N GLU A 119 -10.78 0.92 -22.32
CA GLU A 119 -10.63 -0.12 -23.36
C GLU A 119 -9.23 -0.75 -23.37
N GLY A 120 -8.18 0.04 -23.15
CA GLY A 120 -6.79 -0.45 -23.11
C GLY A 120 -6.45 -1.28 -21.85
N ASP A 121 -7.30 -1.24 -20.84
CA ASP A 121 -7.09 -1.81 -19.51
C ASP A 121 -7.99 -3.02 -19.26
N ARG A 122 -9.03 -3.24 -20.07
CA ARG A 122 -9.96 -4.37 -19.93
C ARG A 122 -9.62 -5.53 -20.86
N ALA A 123 -10.04 -6.72 -20.48
CA ALA A 123 -10.01 -7.89 -21.35
C ALA A 123 -11.20 -7.86 -22.32
N GLU A 124 -10.94 -8.19 -23.58
CA GLU A 124 -11.94 -8.29 -24.64
C GLU A 124 -12.27 -9.75 -24.97
N LEU A 125 -13.44 -10.00 -25.58
CA LEU A 125 -13.82 -11.35 -26.01
C LEU A 125 -12.82 -11.95 -27.00
N SER A 126 -12.24 -11.10 -27.86
CA SER A 126 -11.23 -11.49 -28.85
C SER A 126 -9.92 -11.97 -28.21
N ASP A 127 -9.61 -11.54 -26.98
CA ASP A 127 -8.38 -11.96 -26.29
C ASP A 127 -8.40 -13.47 -25.95
N TYR A 128 -9.60 -14.08 -25.91
CA TYR A 128 -9.81 -15.50 -25.63
C TYR A 128 -10.19 -16.31 -26.87
N GLU A 129 -10.54 -15.66 -27.97
CA GLU A 129 -10.94 -16.38 -29.17
C GLU A 129 -9.75 -17.17 -29.72
N ARG A 130 -9.88 -18.51 -29.77
CA ARG A 130 -8.84 -19.45 -30.26
C ARG A 130 -7.51 -19.38 -29.50
N SER A 131 -7.50 -18.85 -28.28
CA SER A 131 -6.28 -18.82 -27.44
C SER A 131 -5.95 -20.17 -26.82
N GLY A 132 -6.93 -21.07 -26.73
CA GLY A 132 -6.84 -22.32 -25.97
C GLY A 132 -7.13 -22.15 -24.47
N TYR A 133 -7.51 -20.95 -24.03
CA TYR A 133 -7.88 -20.65 -22.64
C TYR A 133 -9.38 -20.42 -22.46
N ASP A 134 -9.90 -20.88 -21.33
CA ASP A 134 -11.27 -20.59 -20.90
C ASP A 134 -11.39 -19.19 -20.29
N ARG A 135 -12.60 -18.63 -20.36
CA ARG A 135 -12.98 -17.39 -19.67
C ARG A 135 -13.38 -17.71 -18.22
N GLY A 136 -12.36 -17.96 -17.39
CA GLY A 136 -12.55 -18.37 -16.00
C GLY A 136 -13.19 -17.27 -15.12
N HIS A 137 -13.99 -17.68 -14.14
CA HIS A 137 -14.50 -16.79 -13.09
C HIS A 137 -13.58 -16.87 -11.86
N LEU A 138 -13.31 -15.74 -11.19
CA LEU A 138 -12.55 -15.72 -9.92
C LEU A 138 -13.43 -15.70 -8.66
N GLN A 139 -14.72 -15.52 -8.85
CA GLN A 139 -15.73 -15.28 -7.83
C GLN A 139 -16.90 -16.26 -8.03
N TYR A 140 -17.72 -16.46 -7.00
CA TYR A 140 -18.88 -17.34 -7.09
C TYR A 140 -19.82 -16.87 -8.22
N PRO A 141 -20.38 -17.77 -9.04
CA PRO A 141 -21.03 -17.41 -10.30
C PRO A 141 -22.36 -16.68 -10.10
N VAL A 142 -22.28 -15.35 -10.00
CA VAL A 142 -23.44 -14.43 -9.95
C VAL A 142 -23.38 -13.34 -11.02
N LYS A 143 -22.23 -13.12 -11.67
CA LYS A 143 -22.07 -12.19 -12.81
C LYS A 143 -20.96 -12.69 -13.75
N ASN A 144 -21.22 -12.58 -15.06
CA ASN A 144 -20.30 -12.98 -16.13
C ASN A 144 -19.47 -11.81 -16.64
N ILE A 145 -18.45 -11.43 -15.87
CA ILE A 145 -17.40 -10.51 -16.36
C ILE A 145 -16.31 -11.37 -17.02
N LEU A 146 -15.55 -10.84 -17.97
CA LEU A 146 -14.29 -11.46 -18.40
C LEU A 146 -13.22 -11.23 -17.33
N ILE A 147 -12.78 -12.29 -16.65
CA ILE A 147 -12.00 -12.20 -15.39
C ILE A 147 -10.66 -12.93 -15.47
N SER A 148 -10.38 -13.61 -16.56
CA SER A 148 -9.12 -14.30 -16.78
C SER A 148 -8.93 -14.47 -18.25
#